data_AF-A0A2G4G2T4-F1
#
_entry.id   AF-A0A2G4G2T4-F1
#
_cell.length_a   1.000
_cell.length_b   1.000
_cell.length_c   1.000
_cell.angle_alpha   90.00
_cell.angle_beta   90.00
_cell.angle_gamma   90.00
#
_symmetry.space_group_name_H-M   'P 1'
#
loop_
_entity.id
_entity.type
_entity.pdbx_description
1 polymer ?
#
loop_
_entity_poly.entity_id
_entity_poly.type
_entity_poly.pdbx_seq_one_letter_code
_entity_poly.pdbx_strand_id
1 'polypeptide(L)' 'MSSASPWQDWHGTGLVVGCGGIGQALLQELASIAPGLQLVGASRQDWRLPKDPLWRDVEFLALDLTDDS' A
#
# COMPACT_ATOMS: atom_id res chain seq x y z
N MET A 1 -23.09 -13.73 -9.56
CA MET A 1 -23.19 -12.31 -9.19
C MET A 1 -21.85 -11.91 -8.61
N SER A 2 -21.08 -11.08 -9.30
CA SER A 2 -19.83 -10.56 -8.73
C SER A 2 -20.24 -9.60 -7.63
N SER A 3 -20.11 -10.01 -6.37
CA SER A 3 -20.27 -9.08 -5.26
C SER A 3 -19.12 -8.08 -5.38
N ALA A 4 -19.44 -6.85 -5.79
CA ALA A 4 -18.49 -5.76 -5.69
C ALA A 4 -17.87 -5.78 -4.29
N SER A 5 -16.54 -5.67 -4.19
CA SER A 5 -15.89 -5.54 -2.90
C SER A 5 -16.54 -4.36 -2.16
N PRO A 6 -16.87 -4.49 -0.87
CA PRO A 6 -17.50 -3.41 -0.10
C PRO A 6 -16.62 -2.15 -0.02
N TRP A 7 -15.37 -2.25 -0.46
CA TRP A 7 -14.36 -1.18 -0.46
C TRP A 7 -14.16 -0.55 -1.84
N GLN A 8 -14.91 -0.93 -2.88
CA GLN A 8 -14.74 -0.35 -4.22
C GLN A 8 -14.99 1.16 -4.26
N ASP A 9 -15.86 1.66 -3.40
CA ASP A 9 -16.19 3.09 -3.29
C ASP A 9 -15.26 3.85 -2.36
N TRP A 10 -14.25 3.19 -1.75
CA TRP A 10 -13.27 3.88 -0.92
C TRP A 10 -12.31 4.67 -1.80
N HIS A 11 -12.17 5.95 -1.50
CA HIS A 11 -11.35 6.90 -2.26
C HIS A 11 -10.47 7.69 -1.31
N GLY A 12 -9.32 8.16 -1.80
CA GLY A 12 -8.35 8.92 -1.01
C GLY A 12 -7.01 8.19 -0.90
N THR A 13 -6.28 8.42 0.19
CA THR A 13 -4.94 7.86 0.40
C THR A 13 -4.98 6.78 1.48
N GLY A 14 -4.57 5.56 1.11
CA GLY A 14 -4.36 4.45 2.04
C GLY A 14 -2.89 4.35 2.44
N LEU A 15 -2.58 4.62 3.71
CA LEU A 15 -1.23 4.47 4.26
C LEU A 15 -1.08 3.13 4.98
N VAL A 16 -0.13 2.31 4.55
CA VAL A 16 0.27 1.09 5.25
C VAL A 16 1.65 1.33 5.88
N VAL A 17 1.73 1.24 7.21
CA VAL A 17 2.98 1.41 7.95
C VAL A 17 3.53 0.06 8.37
N GLY A 18 4.83 -0.19 8.11
CA GLY A 18 5.48 -1.46 8.39
C GLY A 18 5.41 -2.44 7.22
N CYS A 19 5.80 -2.01 6.02
CA CYS A 19 5.72 -2.78 4.78
C CYS A 19 6.76 -3.93 4.63
N GLY A 20 6.87 -4.78 5.65
CA GLY A 20 7.44 -6.13 5.50
C GLY A 20 6.45 -7.10 4.83
N GLY A 21 6.70 -8.41 4.92
CA GLY A 21 5.93 -9.43 4.17
C GLY A 21 4.40 -9.32 4.27
N ILE A 22 3.84 -9.07 5.47
CA ILE A 22 2.38 -8.88 5.64
C ILE A 22 1.91 -7.54 5.05
N GLY A 23 2.66 -6.46 5.27
CA GLY A 23 2.30 -5.15 4.74
C GLY A 23 2.30 -5.12 3.21
N GLN A 24 3.20 -5.87 2.58
CA GLN A 24 3.22 -6.07 1.13
C GLN A 24 1.98 -6.82 0.64
N ALA A 25 1.61 -7.93 1.29
CA ALA A 25 0.39 -8.67 0.96
C ALA A 25 -0.87 -7.78 1.14
N LEU A 26 -0.91 -6.97 2.20
CA LEU A 26 -2.01 -6.03 2.44
C LEU A 26 -2.11 -4.98 1.32
N LEU A 27 -0.99 -4.39 0.89
CA LEU A 27 -0.97 -3.43 -0.21
C LEU A 27 -1.48 -4.04 -1.53
N GLN A 28 -1.09 -5.29 -1.82
CA GLN A 28 -1.57 -6.00 -3.01
C GLN A 28 -3.08 -6.25 -2.96
N GLU A 29 -3.59 -6.72 -1.83
CA GLU A 29 -5.02 -6.94 -1.67
C GLU A 29 -5.79 -5.61 -1.72
N LEU A 30 -5.30 -4.55 -1.07
CA LEU A 30 -5.93 -3.23 -1.15
C LEU A 30 -6.00 -2.68 -2.58
N ALA A 31 -4.95 -2.87 -3.37
CA ALA A 31 -4.94 -2.44 -4.78
C ALA A 31 -6.01 -3.17 -5.61
N SER A 32 -6.30 -4.43 -5.26
CA SER A 32 -7.33 -5.25 -5.92
C SER A 32 -8.74 -4.88 -5.47
N ILE A 33 -8.96 -4.75 -4.15
CA ILE A 33 -10.30 -4.67 -3.57
C ILE A 33 -10.81 -3.23 -3.41
N ALA A 34 -9.91 -2.23 -3.44
CA ALA A 34 -10.20 -0.81 -3.26
C ALA A 34 -9.44 0.05 -4.30
N PRO A 35 -9.73 -0.10 -5.60
CA PRO A 35 -8.98 0.54 -6.69
C PRO A 35 -9.06 2.07 -6.70
N GLY A 36 -9.99 2.68 -5.94
CA GLY A 36 -10.08 4.13 -5.76
C GLY A 36 -9.06 4.72 -4.78
N LEU A 37 -8.30 3.88 -4.07
CA LEU A 37 -7.27 4.34 -3.14
C LEU A 37 -5.92 4.54 -3.84
N GLN A 38 -5.30 5.69 -3.60
CA GLN A 38 -3.87 5.86 -3.80
C GLN A 38 -3.14 5.21 -2.62
N LEU A 39 -2.30 4.22 -2.89
CA LEU A 39 -1.63 3.46 -1.84
C LEU A 39 -0.21 3.97 -1.58
N VAL A 40 0.09 4.16 -0.30
CA VAL A 40 1.41 4.54 0.21
C VAL A 40 1.90 3.46 1.16
N GLY A 41 3.06 2.88 0.87
CA GLY A 41 3.76 1.98 1.76
C GLY A 41 4.86 2.70 2.52
N ALA A 42 4.84 2.62 3.85
CA ALA A 42 5.80 3.29 4.71
C ALA A 42 6.66 2.31 5.53
N SER A 43 7.97 2.50 5.50
CA SER A 43 8.93 1.74 6.31
C SER A 43 10.30 2.41 6.34
N ARG A 44 11.17 1.96 7.26
CA ARG A 44 12.54 2.47 7.39
C ARG A 44 13.43 2.24 6.16
N GLN A 45 13.17 1.17 5.41
CA GLN A 45 13.92 0.81 4.20
C GLN A 45 12.95 0.61 3.05
N ASP A 46 13.35 1.00 1.83
CA ASP A 46 12.57 0.70 0.63
C ASP A 46 12.63 -0.81 0.37
N TRP A 47 11.46 -1.43 0.40
CA TRP A 47 11.25 -2.86 0.21
C TRP A 47 10.85 -3.20 -1.22
N ARG A 48 10.53 -2.19 -2.03
CA ARG A 48 10.12 -2.39 -3.42
C ARG A 48 11.33 -2.76 -4.24
N LEU A 49 11.19 -3.82 -5.04
CA LEU A 49 12.20 -4.15 -6.03
C LEU A 49 12.05 -3.23 -7.24
N PRO A 50 13.08 -2.44 -7.60
CA PRO A 50 13.01 -1.55 -8.76
C PRO A 50 12.86 -2.42 -10.01
N LYS A 51 11.66 -2.39 -10.61
CA LYS A 51 11.16 -3.15 -11.80
C LYS A 51 10.10 -4.21 -11.50
N ASP A 52 9.77 -4.49 -10.24
CA ASP A 52 8.61 -5.33 -9.95
C ASP A 52 7.31 -4.55 -10.29
N PRO A 53 6.52 -5.02 -11.28
CA PRO A 53 5.31 -4.33 -11.69
C PRO A 53 4.26 -4.22 -10.58
N LEU A 54 4.33 -5.07 -9.54
CA LEU A 54 3.41 -5.04 -8.40
C LEU A 54 3.42 -3.71 -7.65
N TRP A 55 4.55 -2.99 -7.68
CA TRP A 55 4.74 -1.78 -6.87
C TRP A 55 4.77 -0.50 -7.69
N ARG A 56 4.42 -0.58 -8.98
CA ARG A 56 4.45 0.57 -9.89
C ARG A 56 3.59 1.72 -9.40
N ASP A 57 2.41 1.40 -8.89
CA ASP A 57 1.40 2.37 -8.48
C ASP A 57 1.34 2.56 -6.95
N VAL A 58 2.34 2.02 -6.23
CA VAL A 58 2.49 2.18 -4.78
C VAL A 58 3.62 3.16 -4.50
N GLU A 59 3.27 4.29 -3.89
CA GLU A 59 4.24 5.26 -3.41
C GLU A 59 4.97 4.71 -2.17
N PHE A 60 6.27 4.95 -2.07
CA PHE A 60 7.04 4.61 -0.88
C PHE A 60 7.39 5.86 -0.11
N LEU A 61 7.13 5.80 1.20
CA LEU A 61 7.52 6.82 2.15
C LEU A 61 8.53 6.22 3.13
N ALA A 62 9.73 6.78 3.18
CA ALA A 62 10.67 6.45 4.25
C ALA A 62 10.10 6.99 5.57
N LEU A 63 9.82 6.10 6.52
CA LEU A 63 9.25 6.46 7.82
C LEU A 63 9.90 5.62 8.93
N ASP A 64 10.45 6.32 9.92
CA ASP A 64 10.85 5.75 11.21
C ASP A 64 9.87 6.24 12.27
N LEU A 65 9.11 5.31 12.87
CA LEU A 65 8.11 5.65 13.89
C LEU A 65 8.72 6.09 15.23
N THR A 66 10.04 5.94 15.39
CA THR A 66 10.76 6.40 16.58
C THR A 66 11.30 7.82 16.43
N ASP A 67 11.18 8.41 15.24
CA ASP A 67 11.68 9.74 14.90
C ASP A 67 10.49 10.65 14.54
N ASP A 68 10.21 11.63 15.39
CA ASP A 68 9.13 12.63 15.22
C ASP A 68 9.66 14.02 14.84
N SER A 69 10.92 14.11 14.40
CA SER A 69 11.59 15.36 14.08
C SER A 69 11.25 15.96 12.70
#